data_AF-A0A3N5GM45-F1
#
_entry.id   AF-A0A3N5GM45-F1
#
_cell.length_a   1.000
_cell.length_b   1.000
_cell.length_c   1.000
_cell.angle_alpha   90.00
_cell.angle_beta   90.00
_cell.angle_gamma   90.00
#
_symmetry.space_group_name_H-M   'P 1'
#
loop_
_entity.id
_entity.type
_entity.pdbx_description
1 polymer ?
#
loop_
_entity_poly.entity_id
_entity_poly.type
_entity_poly.pdbx_seq_one_letter_code
_entity_poly.pdbx_strand_id
1 'polypeptide(L)'
;MTSQPGEVAQLLSILNQAYDRQSWHGTNLRGAIRGMSPTQAAWRPGADRHNVWELVVHAAYWKYTAWRRLTGQARGSFPLRDPTGFAGRRR
;
A
#
# COMPACT_ATOMS: atom_id res chain seq x y z
N MET A 1 26.18 18.89 -3.80
CA MET A 1 24.96 18.40 -3.14
C MET A 1 23.89 19.47 -3.32
N THR A 2 22.96 19.30 -4.25
CA THR A 2 21.86 20.26 -4.45
C THR A 2 20.83 20.07 -3.34
N SER A 3 20.63 21.09 -2.50
CA SER A 3 19.52 21.11 -1.55
C SER A 3 18.20 20.95 -2.33
N GLN A 4 17.35 20.01 -1.88
CA GLN A 4 16.03 19.82 -2.48
C GLN A 4 15.16 21.07 -2.23
N PRO A 5 14.31 21.48 -3.19
CA PRO A 5 13.34 22.57 -2.99
C PRO A 5 12.48 22.33 -1.75
N GLY A 6 12.05 23.40 -1.08
CA GLY A 6 11.27 23.31 0.16
C GLY A 6 9.98 22.52 -0.01
N GLU A 7 9.33 22.62 -1.18
CA GLU A 7 8.12 21.90 -1.55
C GLU A 7 8.36 20.38 -1.63
N VAL A 8 9.51 19.96 -2.18
CA VAL A 8 9.88 18.53 -2.25
C VAL A 8 10.09 17.99 -0.84
N ALA A 9 10.74 18.75 0.03
CA ALA A 9 10.91 18.36 1.43
C ALA A 9 9.57 18.23 2.17
N GLN A 10 8.62 19.15 1.92
CA GLN A 10 7.27 19.07 2.48
C GLN A 10 6.50 17.85 1.99
N LEU A 11 6.53 17.56 0.67
CA LEU A 11 5.89 16.37 0.11
C LEU A 11 6.47 15.07 0.71
N LEU A 12 7.79 14.98 0.86
CA LEU A 12 8.43 13.84 1.52
C LEU A 12 8.00 13.71 2.99
N SER A 13 7.86 14.83 3.71
CA SER A 13 7.34 14.82 5.09
C SER A 13 5.92 14.25 5.16
N ILE A 14 5.04 14.69 4.26
CA ILE A 14 3.65 14.20 4.19
C ILE A 14 3.61 12.71 3.86
N LEU A 15 4.44 12.24 2.92
CA LEU A 15 4.52 10.82 2.56
C LEU A 15 4.97 9.95 3.74
N ASN A 16 5.96 10.41 4.52
CA ASN A 16 6.41 9.73 5.73
C ASN A 16 5.30 9.68 6.79
N GLN A 17 4.64 10.81 7.04
CA GLN A 17 3.50 10.86 7.96
C GLN A 17 2.37 9.91 7.58
N ALA A 18 2.05 9.81 6.28
CA ALA A 18 1.01 8.92 5.79
C ALA A 18 1.38 7.42 5.82
N TYR A 19 2.64 7.06 6.10
CA TYR A 19 3.09 5.67 6.09
C TYR A 19 3.47 5.12 7.46
N ASP A 20 4.33 5.82 8.22
CA ASP A 20 4.89 5.27 9.45
C ASP A 20 4.97 6.24 10.64
N ARG A 21 4.56 7.50 10.47
CA ARG A 21 4.44 8.48 11.57
C ARG A 21 2.99 8.82 11.87
N GLN A 22 2.78 9.74 12.81
CA GLN A 22 1.47 10.30 13.09
C GLN A 22 0.98 11.07 11.87
N SER A 23 -0.13 10.62 11.29
CA SER A 23 -0.78 11.29 10.17
C SER A 23 -1.82 12.28 10.66
N TRP A 24 -2.00 13.39 9.94
CA TRP A 24 -3.01 14.40 10.28
C TRP A 24 -4.45 13.89 10.15
N HIS A 25 -4.67 12.89 9.30
CA HIS A 25 -5.98 12.25 9.04
C HIS A 25 -6.25 11.04 9.95
N GLY A 26 -5.53 10.91 11.07
CA GLY A 26 -5.66 9.77 11.99
C GLY A 26 -4.82 8.55 11.57
N THR A 27 -5.26 7.35 11.97
CA THR A 27 -4.51 6.11 11.77
C THR A 27 -4.26 5.83 10.29
N ASN A 28 -2.98 5.80 9.87
CA ASN A 28 -2.63 5.38 8.52
C ASN A 28 -2.85 3.89 8.28
N LEU A 29 -2.85 3.49 6.99
CA LEU A 29 -3.08 2.11 6.58
C LEU A 29 -2.13 1.10 7.27
N ARG A 30 -0.84 1.45 7.42
CA ARG A 30 0.14 0.57 8.08
C ARG A 30 -0.19 0.39 9.57
N GLY A 31 -0.63 1.45 10.23
CA GLY A 31 -1.14 1.40 11.61
C GLY A 31 -2.42 0.58 11.73
N ALA A 32 -3.34 0.71 10.77
CA ALA A 32 -4.63 0.02 10.78
C ALA A 32 -4.50 -1.50 10.65
N ILE A 33 -3.45 -1.99 10.00
CA ILE A 33 -3.18 -3.43 9.83
C ILE A 33 -2.11 -3.97 10.80
N ARG A 34 -1.62 -3.14 11.72
CA ARG A 34 -0.57 -3.56 12.67
C ARG A 34 -1.10 -4.67 13.58
N GLY A 35 -0.35 -5.78 13.66
CA GLY A 35 -0.72 -6.92 14.50
C GLY A 35 -1.83 -7.81 13.92
N MET A 36 -2.30 -7.53 12.70
CA MET A 36 -3.30 -8.35 12.04
C MET A 36 -2.69 -9.67 11.54
N SER A 37 -3.34 -10.78 11.89
CA SER A 37 -2.95 -12.11 11.40
C SER A 37 -3.35 -12.32 9.93
N PRO A 38 -2.68 -13.21 9.18
CA PRO A 38 -3.07 -13.57 7.83
C PRO A 38 -4.52 -14.09 7.73
N THR A 39 -4.98 -14.87 8.72
CA THR A 39 -6.34 -15.38 8.77
C THR A 39 -7.38 -14.25 8.88
N GLN A 40 -7.12 -13.25 9.73
CA GLN A 40 -7.97 -12.06 9.82
C GLN A 40 -7.95 -11.26 8.52
N ALA A 41 -6.78 -11.12 7.90
CA ALA A 41 -6.66 -10.36 6.66
C ALA A 41 -7.39 -11.04 5.48
N ALA A 42 -7.48 -12.37 5.49
CA ALA A 42 -8.16 -13.16 4.47
C ALA A 42 -9.68 -13.25 4.66
N TRP A 43 -10.19 -12.96 5.86
CA TRP A 43 -11.63 -13.03 6.16
C TRP A 43 -12.45 -12.09 5.27
N ARG A 44 -13.56 -12.60 4.72
CA ARG A 44 -14.48 -11.83 3.88
C ARG A 44 -15.75 -11.48 4.66
N PRO A 45 -16.18 -10.20 4.65
CA PRO A 45 -17.40 -9.78 5.33
C PRO A 45 -18.69 -10.17 4.60
N GLY A 46 -18.61 -10.62 3.34
CA GLY A 46 -19.76 -11.06 2.56
C GLY A 46 -19.36 -11.47 1.15
N ALA A 47 -20.32 -12.02 0.40
CA ALA A 47 -20.14 -12.31 -1.01
C ALA A 47 -19.76 -11.02 -1.76
N ASP A 48 -18.76 -11.14 -2.64
CA ASP A 48 -18.25 -10.06 -3.49
C ASP A 48 -17.72 -8.81 -2.77
N ARG A 49 -17.46 -8.90 -1.47
CA ARG A 49 -16.76 -7.84 -0.71
C ARG A 49 -15.27 -8.13 -0.62
N HIS A 50 -14.47 -7.08 -0.72
CA HIS A 50 -13.03 -7.18 -0.54
C HIS A 50 -12.67 -7.52 0.91
N ASN A 51 -11.68 -8.40 1.07
CA ASN A 51 -11.04 -8.60 2.36
C ASN A 51 -9.90 -7.58 2.57
N VAL A 52 -9.34 -7.54 3.78
CA VAL A 52 -8.27 -6.59 4.11
C VAL A 52 -7.03 -6.83 3.25
N TRP A 53 -6.69 -8.10 2.98
CA TRP A 53 -5.56 -8.45 2.11
C TRP A 53 -5.67 -7.83 0.72
N GLU A 54 -6.83 -7.97 0.06
CA GLU A 54 -7.08 -7.41 -1.27
C GLU A 54 -6.94 -5.88 -1.27
N LEU A 55 -7.47 -5.20 -0.24
CA LEU A 55 -7.35 -3.75 -0.09
C LEU A 55 -5.90 -3.30 0.13
N VAL A 56 -5.13 -4.03 0.93
CA VAL A 56 -3.71 -3.74 1.18
C VAL A 56 -2.88 -3.94 -0.09
N VAL A 57 -3.10 -5.04 -0.82
CA VAL A 57 -2.43 -5.31 -2.11
C VAL A 57 -2.77 -4.22 -3.12
N HIS A 58 -4.04 -3.83 -3.22
CA HIS A 58 -4.48 -2.75 -4.10
C HIS A 58 -3.77 -1.43 -3.77
N ALA A 59 -3.71 -1.05 -2.49
CA ALA A 59 -3.01 0.17 -2.06
C ALA A 59 -1.50 0.11 -2.35
N ALA A 60 -0.86 -1.04 -2.13
CA ALA A 60 0.56 -1.24 -2.43
C ALA A 60 0.84 -1.14 -3.94
N TYR A 61 -0.02 -1.73 -4.77
CA TYR A 61 0.08 -1.65 -6.23
C TYR A 61 0.01 -0.20 -6.74
N TRP A 62 -0.90 0.60 -6.22
CA TRP A 62 -1.01 2.01 -6.62
C TRP A 62 0.18 2.85 -6.15
N LYS A 63 0.69 2.63 -4.94
CA LYS A 63 1.93 3.29 -4.48
C LYS A 63 3.13 2.94 -5.36
N TYR A 64 3.26 1.67 -5.73
CA TYR A 64 4.28 1.22 -6.68
C TYR A 64 4.14 1.90 -8.04
N THR A 65 2.91 1.99 -8.56
CA THR A 65 2.62 2.63 -9.85
C THR A 65 2.95 4.11 -9.83
N ALA A 66 2.61 4.82 -8.75
CA ALA A 66 2.92 6.24 -8.56
C ALA A 66 4.45 6.46 -8.47
N TRP A 67 5.15 5.68 -7.64
CA TRP A 67 6.61 5.76 -7.51
C TRP A 67 7.32 5.58 -8.85
N ARG A 68 6.89 4.60 -9.64
CA ARG A 68 7.43 4.32 -10.98
C ARG A 68 7.27 5.49 -11.95
N ARG A 69 6.08 6.10 -11.96
CA ARG A 69 5.79 7.27 -12.80
C ARG A 69 6.64 8.48 -12.40
N LEU A 70 6.78 8.73 -11.09
CA LEU A 70 7.58 9.83 -10.56
C LEU A 70 9.09 9.67 -10.82
N THR A 71 9.58 8.43 -10.91
CA THR A 71 11.01 8.12 -11.06
C THR A 71 11.43 7.76 -12.47
N GLY A 72 10.51 7.83 -13.45
CA GLY A 72 10.79 7.48 -14.84
C GLY A 72 11.17 6.00 -15.06
N GLN A 73 10.87 5.14 -14.10
CA GLN A 73 11.23 3.72 -14.16
C GLN A 73 10.39 2.98 -15.21
N ALA A 74 11.01 2.06 -15.94
CA ALA A 74 10.37 1.29 -17.00
C ALA A 74 9.15 0.50 -16.49
N ARG A 75 8.17 0.22 -17.37
CA ARG A 75 7.05 -0.67 -17.04
C ARG A 75 7.59 -2.08 -16.75
N GLY A 76 7.54 -2.48 -15.49
CA GLY A 76 7.78 -3.83 -14.97
C GLY A 76 6.63 -4.33 -14.09
N SER A 77 6.68 -5.61 -13.74
CA SER A 77 5.66 -6.28 -12.94
C SER A 77 5.68 -5.84 -11.46
N PHE A 78 4.50 -5.57 -10.90
CA PHE A 78 4.36 -5.37 -9.46
C PHE A 78 4.90 -6.62 -8.73
N PRO A 79 5.88 -6.49 -7.84
CA PRO A 79 6.50 -7.63 -7.17
C PRO A 79 5.59 -8.14 -6.05
N LEU A 80 4.41 -8.63 -6.43
CA LEU A 80 3.59 -9.46 -5.56
C LEU A 80 4.05 -10.89 -5.77
N ARG A 81 4.75 -11.44 -4.78
CA ARG A 81 4.92 -12.89 -4.74
C ARG A 81 3.53 -13.48 -4.60
N ASP A 82 3.15 -14.36 -5.51
CA ASP A 82 1.88 -15.06 -5.44
C ASP A 82 1.77 -15.73 -4.05
N PRO A 83 0.82 -15.33 -3.18
CA PRO A 83 0.67 -15.92 -1.87
C PRO A 83 -0.18 -17.19 -1.90
N THR A 84 -0.60 -17.69 -3.07
CA THR A 84 -1.49 -18.84 -3.18
C THR A 84 -0.88 -20.08 -2.51
N GLY A 85 -1.28 -20.39 -1.27
CA GLY A 85 -2.43 -21.24 -0.97
C GLY A 85 -3.83 -20.62 -0.96
N PHE A 86 -4.01 -19.32 -1.17
CA PHE A 86 -5.34 -18.70 -1.32
C PHE A 86 -5.81 -18.62 -2.78
N ALA A 87 -5.95 -19.76 -3.44
CA ALA A 87 -6.62 -19.86 -4.74
C ALA A 87 -8.14 -19.73 -4.55
N GLY A 88 -8.62 -18.49 -4.51
CA GLY A 88 -10.00 -18.17 -4.19
C GLY A 88 -10.68 -17.27 -5.22
N ARG A 89 -10.48 -17.53 -6.52
CA ARG A 89 -11.51 -17.39 -7.58
C ARG A 89 -10.98 -17.88 -8.93
N ARG A 90 -11.43 -19.07 -9.35
CA ARG A 90 -11.80 -19.27 -10.75
C ARG A 90 -13.24 -18.76 -10.88
N ARG A 91 -13.44 -17.83 -11.82
CA ARG A 91 -14.69 -17.18 -12.24
C ARG A 91 -15.22 -16.07 -11.33
#